data_AF-A0A7K7SDD5-F1
#
_entry.id   AF-A0A7K7SDD5-F1
#
_cell.length_a   1.000
_cell.length_b   1.000
_cell.length_c   1.000
_cell.angle_alpha   90.00
_cell.angle_beta   90.00
_cell.angle_gamma   90.00
#
_symmetry.space_group_name_H-M   'P 1'
#
loop_
_entity.id
_entity.type
_entity.pdbx_description
1 polymer ?
#
loop_
_entity_poly.entity_id
_entity_poly.type
_entity_poly.pdbx_seq_one_letter_code
_entity_poly.pdbx_strand_id
1 'polypeptide(L)'
;AGNSSDPVFETLRTGVIMANKERKKGQDDKKNVTQRMTRYPPKSHPAPQKKKYLRKTGGISRGDPQRSLKRPQSKKPQPGGFLQSHYFVALYRFKALEKDDLDFPPGEKITVVDDSNEEWWRGKIGEKVGFFPPNFIIRVRAGERVHKVTRSFVGNREIGQITLKKDQIVVQKGEEVNGYVKVFTGRKVGLFPVDFLEEI
;
A
#
# COMPACT_ATOMS: atom_id res chain seq x y z
N ALA A 1 -15.32 19.08 -32.56
CA ALA A 1 -16.72 19.00 -32.08
C ALA A 1 -16.96 17.56 -31.63
N GLY A 2 -17.45 17.24 -30.44
CA GLY A 2 -17.88 18.03 -29.30
C GLY A 2 -17.49 17.29 -28.01
N ASN A 3 -17.11 18.06 -27.00
CA ASN A 3 -16.82 17.57 -25.66
C ASN A 3 -18.17 17.37 -24.96
N SER A 4 -18.78 16.19 -25.10
CA SER A 4 -19.97 15.84 -24.32
C SER A 4 -19.51 15.33 -22.95
N SER A 5 -19.17 16.24 -22.04
CA SER A 5 -19.17 15.88 -20.63
C SER A 5 -20.62 15.69 -20.23
N ASP A 6 -20.96 14.46 -19.84
CA ASP A 6 -22.26 14.14 -19.29
C ASP A 6 -22.47 15.01 -18.04
N PRO A 7 -23.48 15.91 -18.02
CA PRO A 7 -23.72 16.82 -16.91
C PRO A 7 -24.01 16.06 -15.60
N VAL A 8 -24.48 14.82 -15.69
CA VAL A 8 -24.66 13.95 -14.51
C VAL A 8 -23.31 13.58 -13.91
N PHE A 9 -22.31 13.28 -14.74
CA PHE A 9 -20.98 12.87 -14.28
C PHE A 9 -20.19 14.05 -13.68
N GLU A 10 -20.32 15.26 -14.24
CA GLU A 10 -19.75 16.47 -13.64
C GLU A 10 -20.41 16.83 -12.30
N THR A 11 -21.72 16.66 -12.21
CA THR A 11 -22.47 16.90 -10.97
C THR A 11 -22.06 15.91 -9.89
N LEU A 12 -21.89 14.63 -10.23
CA LEU A 12 -21.40 13.60 -9.30
C LEU A 12 -19.96 13.89 -8.85
N ARG A 13 -19.07 14.27 -9.76
CA ARG A 13 -17.69 14.65 -9.43
C ARG A 13 -17.65 15.85 -8.48
N THR A 14 -18.42 16.89 -8.79
CA THR A 14 -18.50 18.12 -7.98
C THR A 14 -19.10 17.84 -6.60
N GLY A 15 -20.15 17.03 -6.53
CA GLY A 15 -20.77 16.60 -5.27
C GLY A 15 -19.80 15.84 -4.36
N VAL A 16 -19.01 14.91 -4.93
CA VAL A 16 -17.99 14.16 -4.17
C VAL A 16 -16.88 15.08 -3.64
N ILE A 17 -16.43 16.05 -4.46
CA ILE A 17 -15.43 17.05 -4.05
C ILE A 17 -15.97 17.93 -2.91
N MET A 18 -17.21 18.42 -3.02
CA MET A 18 -17.82 19.26 -1.98
C MET A 18 -18.08 18.50 -0.68
N ALA A 19 -18.56 17.26 -0.75
CA ALA A 19 -18.77 16.41 0.44
C ALA A 19 -17.46 16.12 1.19
N ASN A 20 -16.36 15.90 0.48
CA ASN A 20 -15.04 15.70 1.09
C ASN A 20 -14.47 17.00 1.69
N LYS A 21 -14.81 18.16 1.12
CA LYS A 21 -14.46 19.48 1.67
C LYS A 21 -15.19 19.77 2.99
N GLU A 22 -16.47 19.39 3.11
CA GLU A 22 -17.23 19.55 4.35
C GLU A 22 -16.73 18.66 5.49
N ARG A 23 -16.28 17.44 5.19
CA ARG A 23 -15.70 16.52 6.20
C ARG A 23 -14.40 17.04 6.82
N LYS A 24 -13.69 17.95 6.16
CA LYS A 24 -12.45 18.56 6.69
C LYS A 24 -12.72 19.74 7.63
N LYS A 25 -13.92 20.36 7.59
CA LYS A 25 -14.29 21.49 8.47
C LYS A 25 -14.78 21.05 9.86
N GLY A 26 -15.14 19.77 10.04
CA GLY A 26 -15.68 19.24 11.30
C GLY A 26 -14.68 18.56 12.24
N GLN A 27 -13.38 18.52 11.90
CA GLN A 27 -12.38 17.79 12.67
C GLN A 27 -11.48 18.69 13.55
N ASP A 28 -11.52 20.01 13.36
CA ASP A 28 -10.71 20.95 14.15
C ASP A 28 -11.33 21.26 15.53
N ASP A 29 -12.64 21.09 15.72
CA ASP A 29 -13.31 21.43 16.99
C ASP A 29 -13.23 20.36 18.09
N LYS A 30 -12.90 19.10 17.75
CA LYS A 30 -12.90 17.99 18.73
C LYS A 30 -11.65 17.90 19.60
N LYS A 31 -10.58 18.64 19.28
CA LYS A 31 -9.33 18.61 20.06
C LYS A 31 -9.35 19.48 21.31
N ASN A 32 -10.30 20.41 21.43
CA ASN A 32 -10.34 21.37 22.56
C ASN A 32 -11.22 20.93 23.75
N VAL A 33 -12.01 19.85 23.61
CA VAL A 33 -12.88 19.34 24.71
C VAL A 33 -12.14 18.35 25.62
N THR A 34 -11.28 17.48 25.05
CA THR A 34 -10.56 16.43 25.80
C THR A 34 -9.56 16.99 26.81
N GLN A 35 -9.11 18.24 26.64
CA GLN A 35 -8.14 18.87 27.54
C GLN A 35 -8.75 19.48 28.82
N ARG A 36 -10.09 19.53 28.96
CA ARG A 36 -10.75 20.11 30.14
C ARG A 36 -11.16 19.13 31.25
N MET A 37 -11.02 17.81 31.08
CA MET A 37 -11.52 16.81 32.06
C MET A 37 -10.47 16.02 32.86
N THR A 38 -9.16 16.25 32.68
CA THR A 38 -8.11 15.48 33.39
C THR A 38 -7.72 16.03 34.78
N ARG A 39 -8.67 16.56 35.56
CA ARG A 39 -8.38 17.17 36.88
C ARG A 39 -8.94 16.49 38.14
N TYR A 40 -9.30 15.20 38.12
CA TYR A 40 -9.62 14.45 39.36
C TYR A 40 -9.22 12.96 39.32
N PRO A 41 -8.70 12.37 40.42
CA PRO A 41 -8.21 10.99 40.47
C PRO A 41 -9.31 9.97 40.89
N PRO A 42 -9.25 8.70 40.47
CA PRO A 42 -10.25 7.70 40.88
C PRO A 42 -9.85 6.92 42.16
N LYS A 43 -10.85 6.61 43.00
CA LYS A 43 -10.77 5.75 44.22
C LYS A 43 -11.48 4.40 44.02
N SER A 44 -10.81 3.32 44.48
CA SER A 44 -11.28 2.04 45.11
C SER A 44 -12.42 1.20 44.47
N HIS A 45 -12.25 -0.10 44.14
CA HIS A 45 -12.27 -1.30 45.04
C HIS A 45 -12.07 -2.63 44.23
N PRO A 46 -11.94 -3.84 44.83
CA PRO A 46 -10.70 -4.48 45.28
C PRO A 46 -10.35 -5.83 44.57
N ALA A 47 -9.14 -6.35 44.81
CA ALA A 47 -8.68 -7.70 44.42
C ALA A 47 -8.06 -8.45 45.62
N PRO A 48 -8.11 -9.80 45.71
CA PRO A 48 -7.48 -10.54 46.80
C PRO A 48 -6.06 -11.11 46.51
N GLN A 49 -5.09 -10.55 47.25
CA GLN A 49 -3.84 -11.02 47.90
C GLN A 49 -3.08 -12.33 47.53
N LYS A 50 -1.73 -12.21 47.46
CA LYS A 50 -0.63 -12.74 48.36
C LYS A 50 0.70 -12.76 47.56
N LYS A 51 1.94 -12.48 48.03
CA LYS A 51 2.65 -12.43 49.33
C LYS A 51 3.95 -11.56 49.22
N LYS A 52 4.48 -11.18 50.39
CA LYS A 52 5.54 -10.21 50.75
C LYS A 52 7.00 -10.64 50.48
N TYR A 53 7.93 -9.68 50.27
CA TYR A 53 9.30 -9.52 50.85
C TYR A 53 9.81 -8.09 50.47
N LEU A 54 9.78 -7.05 51.33
CA LEU A 54 10.72 -6.54 52.36
C LEU A 54 12.04 -5.85 51.87
N ARG A 55 12.05 -4.49 51.96
CA ARG A 55 13.13 -3.47 52.27
C ARG A 55 14.49 -3.53 51.51
N LYS A 56 15.19 -2.42 51.19
CA LYS A 56 15.62 -1.27 52.03
C LYS A 56 16.26 -0.17 51.13
N THR A 57 15.78 1.09 51.19
CA THR A 57 16.45 2.36 51.63
C THR A 57 17.52 3.05 50.76
N GLY A 58 17.27 4.36 50.54
CA GLY A 58 18.25 5.48 50.54
C GLY A 58 18.74 5.90 49.14
N GLY A 59 18.80 7.17 48.72
CA GLY A 59 18.59 8.46 49.37
C GLY A 59 19.62 9.50 48.89
N ILE A 60 19.15 10.50 48.12
CA ILE A 60 19.49 11.95 48.11
C ILE A 60 20.91 12.43 47.67
N SER A 61 20.92 13.32 46.64
CA SER A 61 21.57 14.67 46.56
C SER A 61 22.01 14.97 45.12
N ARG A 62 21.37 15.87 44.35
CA ARG A 62 21.40 17.36 44.34
C ARG A 62 22.74 17.97 43.85
N GLY A 63 22.67 18.68 42.71
CA GLY A 63 23.70 19.62 42.22
C GLY A 63 23.55 19.96 40.72
N ASP A 64 22.84 21.05 40.40
CA ASP A 64 22.75 21.74 39.09
C ASP A 64 24.03 22.58 38.79
N PRO A 65 24.13 23.41 37.71
CA PRO A 65 24.03 23.12 36.26
C PRO A 65 25.16 23.83 35.45
N GLN A 66 25.51 23.39 34.22
CA GLN A 66 26.06 24.34 33.22
C GLN A 66 25.95 23.86 31.75
N ARG A 67 24.93 24.38 31.05
CA ARG A 67 24.97 24.99 29.71
C ARG A 67 25.80 24.31 28.58
N SER A 68 25.12 23.72 27.60
CA SER A 68 25.43 23.99 26.18
C SER A 68 24.23 23.72 25.25
N LEU A 69 23.81 24.77 24.57
CA LEU A 69 22.84 24.74 23.48
C LEU A 69 23.47 24.03 22.28
N LYS A 70 22.84 22.96 21.76
CA LYS A 70 23.17 22.41 20.43
C LYS A 70 21.95 22.40 19.51
N ARG A 71 22.16 23.06 18.38
CA ARG A 71 21.30 23.31 17.20
C ARG A 71 20.59 22.06 16.66
N PRO A 72 19.44 22.21 15.95
CA PRO A 72 18.79 21.09 15.28
C PRO A 72 19.65 20.63 14.10
N GLN A 73 20.03 19.35 14.09
CA GLN A 73 20.63 18.74 12.91
C GLN A 73 19.57 18.53 11.84
N SER A 74 19.82 19.14 10.69
CA SER A 74 19.14 18.90 9.43
C SER A 74 19.18 17.41 9.09
N LYS A 75 18.01 16.76 9.12
CA LYS A 75 17.82 15.41 8.57
C LYS A 75 18.01 15.50 7.05
N LYS A 76 19.24 15.28 6.57
CA LYS A 76 19.44 14.82 5.19
C LYS A 76 18.67 13.51 5.04
N PRO A 77 17.86 13.31 3.99
CA PRO A 77 17.27 12.00 3.73
C PRO A 77 18.43 11.03 3.51
N GLN A 78 18.57 10.07 4.43
CA GLN A 78 19.42 8.92 4.18
C GLN A 78 18.74 8.09 3.08
N PRO A 79 19.42 7.73 1.98
CA PRO A 79 18.96 6.65 1.14
C PRO A 79 19.21 5.35 1.91
N GLY A 80 18.28 5.04 2.82
CA GLY A 80 18.26 3.80 3.58
C GLY A 80 18.12 2.64 2.61
N GLY A 81 19.21 1.89 2.45
CA GLY A 81 19.29 0.78 1.52
C GLY A 81 18.27 -0.31 1.81
N PHE A 82 17.59 -0.72 0.74
CA PHE A 82 17.23 -2.11 0.51
C PHE A 82 17.45 -2.38 -0.97
N LEU A 83 18.58 -3.01 -1.32
CA LEU A 83 18.78 -3.67 -2.61
C LEU A 83 17.90 -4.93 -2.72
N GLN A 84 16.63 -4.86 -2.31
CA GLN A 84 15.62 -5.74 -2.89
C GLN A 84 15.22 -5.06 -4.19
N SER A 85 15.94 -5.41 -5.27
CA SER A 85 15.52 -5.10 -6.63
C SER A 85 14.11 -5.65 -6.79
N HIS A 86 13.13 -4.75 -6.69
CA HIS A 86 11.75 -5.03 -6.98
C HIS A 86 11.37 -4.12 -8.13
N TYR A 87 10.60 -4.68 -9.04
CA TYR A 87 10.05 -3.94 -10.17
C TYR A 87 8.55 -4.15 -10.19
N PHE A 88 7.86 -3.36 -11.00
CA PHE A 88 6.42 -3.47 -11.14
C PHE A 88 6.07 -3.91 -12.55
N VAL A 89 5.02 -4.72 -12.66
CA VAL A 89 4.48 -5.16 -13.95
C VAL A 89 3.01 -4.82 -14.04
N ALA A 90 2.57 -4.36 -15.21
CA ALA A 90 1.16 -4.11 -15.50
C ALA A 90 0.33 -5.40 -15.50
N LEU A 91 -0.73 -5.44 -14.69
CA LEU A 91 -1.72 -6.52 -14.68
C LEU A 91 -2.80 -6.35 -15.75
N TYR A 92 -3.12 -5.11 -16.09
CA TYR A 92 -4.22 -4.75 -16.99
C TYR A 92 -3.76 -3.70 -18.00
N ARG A 93 -4.49 -3.61 -19.11
CA ARG A 93 -4.33 -2.50 -20.06
C ARG A 93 -4.79 -1.21 -19.39
N PHE A 94 -3.93 -0.20 -19.36
CA PHE A 94 -4.34 1.17 -19.06
C PHE A 94 -4.19 2.00 -20.34
N LYS A 95 -5.30 2.60 -20.77
CA LYS A 95 -5.33 3.49 -21.94
C LYS A 95 -5.35 4.93 -21.42
N ALA A 96 -4.36 5.71 -21.81
CA ALA A 96 -4.29 7.12 -21.45
C ALA A 96 -5.55 7.86 -21.94
N LEU A 97 -6.19 8.61 -21.05
CA LEU A 97 -7.32 9.49 -21.37
C LEU A 97 -6.85 10.95 -21.41
N GLU A 98 -5.99 11.31 -20.47
CA GLU A 98 -5.33 12.62 -20.41
C GLU A 98 -3.90 12.55 -20.98
N LYS A 99 -3.33 13.71 -21.31
CA LYS A 99 -1.97 13.79 -21.88
C LYS A 99 -0.89 13.36 -20.89
N ASP A 100 -1.19 13.47 -19.61
CA ASP A 100 -0.26 13.16 -18.51
C ASP A 100 -0.45 11.72 -18.00
N ASP A 101 -1.38 10.94 -18.56
CA ASP A 101 -1.57 9.54 -18.23
C ASP A 101 -0.52 8.64 -18.90
N LEU A 102 -0.12 7.58 -18.21
CA LEU A 102 0.83 6.61 -18.73
C LEU A 102 0.11 5.45 -19.44
N ASP A 103 0.08 5.41 -20.77
CA ASP A 103 -0.48 4.25 -21.51
C ASP A 103 0.44 3.02 -21.44
N PHE A 104 -0.12 1.84 -21.11
CA PHE A 104 0.62 0.57 -21.12
C PHE A 104 -0.24 -0.69 -21.31
N PRO A 105 0.28 -1.73 -22.01
CA PRO A 105 -0.32 -3.06 -22.08
C PRO A 105 -0.09 -3.89 -20.80
N PRO A 106 -0.87 -4.97 -20.58
CA PRO A 106 -0.55 -5.98 -19.58
C PRO A 106 0.83 -6.60 -19.87
N GLY A 107 1.61 -6.87 -18.82
CA GLY A 107 2.95 -7.44 -18.91
C GLY A 107 4.08 -6.41 -19.01
N GLU A 108 3.76 -5.14 -19.21
CA GLU A 108 4.77 -4.08 -19.32
C GLU A 108 5.48 -3.83 -17.98
N LYS A 109 6.81 -3.67 -18.01
CA LYS A 109 7.62 -3.34 -16.84
C LYS A 109 7.56 -1.83 -16.58
N ILE A 110 7.15 -1.45 -15.38
CA ILE A 110 6.94 -0.05 -14.98
C ILE A 110 7.91 0.30 -13.85
N THR A 111 8.63 1.40 -14.04
CA THR A 111 9.42 2.02 -12.96
C THR A 111 8.53 3.03 -12.25
N VAL A 112 8.22 2.81 -10.98
CA VAL A 112 7.48 3.78 -10.16
C VAL A 112 8.41 4.93 -9.80
N VAL A 113 7.99 6.16 -10.09
CA VAL A 113 8.73 7.40 -9.87
C VAL A 113 8.20 8.14 -8.64
N ASP A 114 6.88 8.11 -8.42
CA ASP A 114 6.21 8.75 -7.28
C ASP A 114 4.98 7.92 -6.86
N ASP A 115 4.95 7.50 -5.60
CA ASP A 115 3.87 6.74 -4.95
C ASP A 115 3.24 7.49 -3.77
N SER A 116 3.49 8.79 -3.66
CA SER A 116 3.03 9.62 -2.53
C SER A 116 1.51 9.84 -2.48
N ASN A 117 0.81 9.63 -3.59
CA ASN A 117 -0.65 9.72 -3.69
C ASN A 117 -1.25 8.31 -3.73
N GLU A 118 -2.34 8.06 -2.98
CA GLU A 118 -2.94 6.71 -2.85
C GLU A 118 -3.78 6.31 -4.08
N GLU A 119 -4.33 7.28 -4.81
CA GLU A 119 -5.18 7.04 -5.97
C GLU A 119 -4.41 6.98 -7.30
N TRP A 120 -3.33 7.77 -7.42
CA TRP A 120 -2.60 7.99 -8.67
C TRP A 120 -1.10 7.99 -8.44
N TRP A 121 -0.42 6.97 -8.98
CA TRP A 121 1.03 6.89 -8.97
C TRP A 121 1.61 7.44 -10.27
N ARG A 122 2.83 7.94 -10.20
CA ARG A 122 3.59 8.36 -11.37
C ARG A 122 4.61 7.29 -11.72
N GLY A 123 4.61 6.86 -12.98
CA GLY A 123 5.49 5.81 -13.47
C GLY A 123 6.22 6.21 -14.73
N LYS A 124 7.21 5.40 -15.11
CA LYS A 124 8.03 5.55 -16.30
C LYS A 124 8.17 4.23 -17.05
N ILE A 125 8.00 4.29 -18.37
CA ILE A 125 8.23 3.20 -19.33
C ILE A 125 9.06 3.77 -20.49
N GLY A 126 10.31 3.32 -20.63
CA GLY A 126 11.25 3.93 -21.56
C GLY A 126 11.43 5.42 -21.26
N GLU A 127 11.06 6.29 -22.19
CA GLU A 127 11.08 7.75 -22.02
C GLU A 127 9.73 8.34 -21.57
N LYS A 128 8.65 7.57 -21.65
CA LYS A 128 7.30 8.02 -21.29
C LYS A 128 7.12 8.05 -19.79
N VAL A 129 6.58 9.15 -19.27
CA VAL A 129 6.27 9.35 -17.86
C VAL A 129 4.84 9.84 -17.74
N GLY A 130 4.08 9.28 -16.81
CA GLY A 130 2.70 9.68 -16.59
C GLY A 130 2.07 9.04 -15.37
N PHE A 131 0.81 9.37 -15.14
CA PHE A 131 0.02 8.88 -14.01
C PHE A 131 -0.74 7.61 -14.35
N PHE A 132 -0.96 6.76 -13.36
CA PHE A 132 -1.78 5.55 -13.48
C PHE A 132 -2.27 5.07 -12.10
N PRO A 133 -3.34 4.26 -12.02
CA PRO A 133 -3.82 3.74 -10.75
C PRO A 133 -2.92 2.63 -10.20
N PRO A 134 -2.55 2.61 -8.91
CA PRO A 134 -1.65 1.60 -8.35
C PRO A 134 -2.18 0.16 -8.45
N ASN A 135 -3.51 -0.01 -8.48
CA ASN A 135 -4.16 -1.33 -8.59
C ASN A 135 -4.00 -1.99 -9.97
N PHE A 136 -3.39 -1.31 -10.94
CA PHE A 136 -3.13 -1.82 -12.29
C PHE A 136 -1.78 -2.52 -12.40
N ILE A 137 -0.95 -2.45 -11.37
CA ILE A 137 0.38 -3.04 -11.37
C ILE A 137 0.54 -4.04 -10.22
N ILE A 138 1.54 -4.90 -10.35
CA ILE A 138 1.94 -5.84 -9.31
C ILE A 138 3.43 -5.70 -9.03
N ARG A 139 3.78 -5.71 -7.74
CA ARG A 139 5.18 -5.74 -7.31
C ARG A 139 5.75 -7.14 -7.50
N VAL A 140 6.89 -7.21 -8.17
CA VAL A 140 7.68 -8.42 -8.40
C VAL A 140 8.99 -8.29 -7.64
N ARG A 141 9.27 -9.25 -6.76
CA ARG A 141 10.51 -9.30 -5.97
C ARG A 141 11.58 -10.12 -6.69
N ALA A 142 12.84 -9.96 -6.29
CA ALA A 142 13.92 -10.81 -6.75
C ALA A 142 13.59 -12.30 -6.54
N GLY A 143 13.76 -13.10 -7.58
CA GLY A 143 13.44 -14.54 -7.60
C GLY A 143 11.98 -14.88 -7.94
N GLU A 144 11.10 -13.89 -8.04
CA GLU A 144 9.73 -14.11 -8.53
C GLU A 144 9.70 -14.01 -10.06
N ARG A 145 8.91 -14.90 -10.69
CA ARG A 145 8.72 -14.92 -12.14
C ARG A 145 7.35 -14.39 -12.51
N VAL A 146 7.25 -13.78 -13.66
CA VAL A 146 5.99 -13.22 -14.17
C VAL A 146 5.55 -14.04 -15.35
N HIS A 147 4.27 -14.40 -15.37
CA HIS A 147 3.70 -15.20 -16.44
C HIS A 147 2.44 -14.55 -16.99
N LYS A 148 2.24 -14.73 -18.29
CA LYS A 148 0.99 -14.49 -18.99
C LYS A 148 0.27 -15.82 -19.15
N VAL A 149 -1.02 -15.84 -18.81
CA VAL A 149 -1.87 -17.03 -18.97
C VAL A 149 -2.15 -17.26 -20.45
N THR A 150 -1.75 -18.40 -21.00
CA THR A 150 -1.93 -18.75 -22.42
C THR A 150 -3.29 -19.38 -22.70
N ARG A 151 -3.91 -20.00 -21.68
CA ARG A 151 -5.20 -20.67 -21.78
C ARG A 151 -6.06 -20.43 -20.53
N SER A 152 -7.34 -20.14 -20.74
CA SER A 152 -8.31 -20.06 -19.64
C SER A 152 -8.47 -21.42 -18.96
N PHE A 153 -8.51 -21.42 -17.63
CA PHE A 153 -8.66 -22.63 -16.82
C PHE A 153 -9.56 -22.36 -15.62
N VAL A 154 -10.46 -23.31 -15.33
CA VAL A 154 -11.36 -23.27 -14.18
C VAL A 154 -10.80 -24.21 -13.11
N GLY A 155 -10.10 -23.64 -12.13
CA GLY A 155 -9.55 -24.41 -11.01
C GLY A 155 -10.60 -24.83 -9.99
N ASN A 156 -10.38 -25.99 -9.37
CA ASN A 156 -11.12 -26.45 -8.20
C ASN A 156 -10.64 -25.73 -6.92
N ARG A 157 -11.51 -24.90 -6.34
CA ARG A 157 -11.21 -24.10 -5.14
C ARG A 157 -11.01 -24.94 -3.88
N GLU A 158 -11.64 -26.12 -3.77
CA GLU A 158 -11.54 -26.99 -2.60
C GLU A 158 -10.12 -27.51 -2.39
N ILE A 159 -9.37 -27.67 -3.48
CA ILE A 159 -7.96 -28.08 -3.49
C ILE A 159 -7.01 -26.90 -3.72
N GLY A 160 -7.49 -25.66 -3.59
CA GLY A 160 -6.67 -24.45 -3.70
C GLY A 160 -6.28 -24.03 -5.11
N GLN A 161 -6.89 -24.60 -6.16
CA GLN A 161 -6.69 -24.14 -7.53
C GLN A 161 -7.47 -22.86 -7.82
N ILE A 162 -6.99 -22.09 -8.79
CA ILE A 162 -7.54 -20.78 -9.14
C ILE A 162 -8.07 -20.75 -10.58
N THR A 163 -9.23 -20.13 -10.76
CA THR A 163 -9.76 -19.81 -12.10
C THR A 163 -9.06 -18.58 -12.66
N LEU A 164 -8.40 -18.69 -13.81
CA LEU A 164 -7.82 -17.58 -14.56
C LEU A 164 -8.26 -17.63 -16.03
N LYS A 165 -8.29 -16.45 -16.65
CA LYS A 165 -8.59 -16.29 -18.08
C LYS A 165 -7.29 -16.12 -18.86
N LYS A 166 -7.32 -16.49 -20.14
CA LYS A 166 -6.28 -16.16 -21.11
C LYS A 166 -5.93 -14.67 -21.04
N ASP A 167 -4.65 -14.36 -21.24
CA ASP A 167 -4.04 -13.02 -21.25
C ASP A 167 -3.98 -12.32 -19.88
N GLN A 168 -4.35 -13.00 -18.78
CA GLN A 168 -4.11 -12.48 -17.43
C GLN A 168 -2.64 -12.59 -17.05
N ILE A 169 -2.13 -11.57 -16.35
CA ILE A 169 -0.77 -11.55 -15.81
C ILE A 169 -0.78 -12.03 -14.36
N VAL A 170 0.17 -12.88 -14.03
CA VAL A 170 0.34 -13.43 -12.68
C VAL A 170 1.81 -13.50 -12.29
N VAL A 171 2.08 -13.45 -10.99
CA VAL A 171 3.41 -13.64 -10.44
C VAL A 171 3.50 -15.01 -9.79
N GLN A 172 4.46 -15.82 -10.20
CA GLN A 172 4.78 -17.10 -9.58
C GLN A 172 5.34 -16.88 -8.16
N LYS A 173 4.79 -17.62 -7.20
CA LYS A 173 5.12 -17.58 -5.77
C LYS A 173 5.48 -18.98 -5.28
N GLY A 174 6.69 -19.44 -5.59
CA GLY A 174 7.20 -20.76 -5.18
C GLY A 174 7.48 -21.66 -6.37
N GLU A 175 7.85 -22.91 -6.09
CA GLU A 175 8.24 -23.88 -7.12
C GLU A 175 7.03 -24.62 -7.70
N GLU A 176 7.27 -25.28 -8.83
CA GLU A 176 6.30 -26.18 -9.44
C GLU A 176 6.23 -27.49 -8.65
N VAL A 177 5.01 -27.98 -8.41
CA VAL A 177 4.73 -29.26 -7.77
C VAL A 177 3.61 -29.95 -8.57
N ASN A 178 3.89 -31.14 -9.08
CA ASN A 178 2.93 -31.97 -9.82
C ASN A 178 2.27 -31.25 -11.02
N GLY A 179 3.03 -30.44 -11.78
CA GLY A 179 2.51 -29.68 -12.93
C GLY A 179 1.70 -28.43 -12.57
N TYR A 180 1.57 -28.10 -11.27
CA TYR A 180 0.94 -26.89 -10.78
C TYR A 180 1.96 -25.98 -10.12
N VAL A 181 1.73 -24.68 -10.26
CA VAL A 181 2.52 -23.67 -9.58
C VAL A 181 1.61 -22.70 -8.84
N LYS A 182 2.07 -22.22 -7.69
CA LYS A 182 1.36 -21.20 -6.93
C LYS A 182 1.58 -19.85 -7.59
N VAL A 183 0.48 -19.20 -7.98
CA VAL A 183 0.49 -17.88 -8.64
C VAL A 183 -0.29 -16.86 -7.85
N PHE A 184 0.09 -15.58 -7.99
CA PHE A 184 -0.56 -14.42 -7.38
C PHE A 184 -1.02 -13.45 -8.47
N THR A 185 -2.30 -13.09 -8.45
CA THR A 185 -2.91 -12.19 -9.45
C THR A 185 -2.94 -10.71 -9.02
N GLY A 186 -2.27 -10.37 -7.93
CA GLY A 186 -2.41 -9.06 -7.26
C GLY A 186 -3.56 -8.99 -6.26
N ARG A 187 -4.50 -9.95 -6.30
CA ARG A 187 -5.67 -10.00 -5.39
C ARG A 187 -5.85 -11.36 -4.72
N LYS A 188 -5.62 -12.42 -5.48
CA LYS A 188 -5.83 -13.80 -5.04
C LYS A 188 -4.61 -14.65 -5.36
N VAL A 189 -4.38 -15.65 -4.51
CA VAL A 189 -3.34 -16.66 -4.66
C VAL A 189 -4.00 -18.01 -4.90
N GLY A 190 -3.41 -18.85 -5.74
CA GLY A 190 -3.82 -20.24 -5.87
C GLY A 190 -2.94 -21.04 -6.81
N LEU A 191 -3.22 -22.33 -6.93
CA LEU A 191 -2.51 -23.26 -7.80
C LEU A 191 -3.03 -23.16 -9.24
N PHE A 192 -2.13 -23.10 -10.20
CA PHE A 192 -2.46 -23.01 -11.62
C PHE A 192 -1.55 -23.94 -12.45
N PRO A 193 -2.06 -24.61 -13.51
CA PRO A 193 -1.25 -25.48 -14.35
C PRO A 193 -0.11 -24.73 -15.05
N VAL A 194 1.10 -25.27 -15.01
CA VAL A 194 2.28 -24.65 -15.66
C VAL A 194 2.15 -24.63 -17.17
N ASP A 195 1.54 -25.65 -17.78
CA ASP A 195 1.30 -25.75 -19.23
C ASP A 195 0.48 -24.58 -19.80
N PHE A 196 -0.24 -23.85 -18.94
CA PHE A 196 -1.08 -22.72 -19.34
C PHE A 196 -0.43 -21.36 -19.01
N LEU A 197 0.86 -21.34 -18.73
CA LEU A 197 1.66 -20.15 -18.41
C LEU A 197 2.80 -19.99 -19.41
N GLU A 198 3.03 -18.75 -19.82
CA GLU A 198 4.18 -18.32 -20.61
C GLU A 198 4.92 -17.24 -19.80
N GLU A 199 6.22 -17.44 -19.54
CA GLU A 199 7.04 -16.45 -18.83
C GLU A 199 7.29 -15.20 -19.70
N ILE A 200 7.27 -14.02 -19.07
CA ILE A 200 7.42 -12.70 -19.72
C ILE A 200 8.43 -11.77 -19.01
#